data_AF-A0A932DLP0-F1
#
_entry.id   AF-A0A932DLP0-F1
#
_cell.length_a   1.000
_cell.length_b   1.000
_cell.length_c   1.000
_cell.angle_alpha   90.00
_cell.angle_beta   90.00
_cell.angle_gamma   90.00
#
_symmetry.space_group_name_H-M   'P 1'
#
loop_
_entity.id
_entity.type
_entity.pdbx_description
1 polymer ?
#
loop_
_entity_poly.entity_id
_entity_poly.type
_entity_poly.pdbx_seq_one_letter_code
_entity_poly.pdbx_strand_id
1 'polypeptide(L)'
;MIDLNLPHRVRLPDDAPRLAPAIVMVHGWLGNENSMWVFENALPPGALAVSMRAPFAVDNGYGWMLPGATGRRDGSDAESFNAGLAALREFVAALPSAYSVDPEKVVLVGFSQGAAISLALLLSEPSMAAATAVLSGFLPPPARHWAMPGRLSGKSIFVAHGTADRDVPHAAAVLTR
;
A
#
# COMPACT_ATOMS: atom_id res chain seq x y z
N MET A 1 11.92 -15.26 15.93
CA MET A 1 10.83 -14.91 15.01
C MET A 1 10.98 -13.41 14.79
N ILE A 2 11.21 -12.95 13.56
CA ILE A 2 11.30 -11.50 13.30
C ILE A 2 9.87 -10.97 13.46
N ASP A 3 9.67 -10.12 14.45
CA ASP A 3 8.39 -9.48 14.72
C ASP A 3 8.19 -8.38 13.67
N LEU A 4 7.08 -8.46 12.92
CA LEU A 4 6.73 -7.40 11.98
C LEU A 4 6.08 -6.25 12.75
N ASN A 5 6.40 -5.01 12.37
CA ASN A 5 5.97 -3.80 13.11
C ASN A 5 4.44 -3.55 13.10
N LEU A 6 3.67 -4.28 12.30
CA LEU A 6 2.21 -4.14 12.20
C LEU A 6 1.50 -5.51 12.32
N PRO A 7 0.37 -5.59 13.06
CA PRO A 7 -0.48 -6.78 13.04
C PRO A 7 -0.98 -7.06 11.62
N HIS A 8 -0.96 -8.33 11.21
CA HIS A 8 -1.22 -8.71 9.82
C HIS A 8 -1.82 -10.11 9.71
N ARG A 9 -2.53 -10.34 8.60
CA ARG A 9 -2.97 -11.66 8.14
C ARG A 9 -2.10 -12.06 6.95
N VAL A 10 -1.67 -13.32 6.91
CA VAL A 10 -0.78 -13.85 5.88
C VAL A 10 -1.27 -15.23 5.40
N ARG A 11 -1.13 -15.47 4.09
CA ARG A 11 -1.24 -16.79 3.46
C ARG A 11 0.11 -17.10 2.82
N LEU A 12 0.73 -18.19 3.26
CA LEU A 12 1.96 -18.70 2.67
C LEU A 12 1.64 -19.48 1.39
N PRO A 13 2.55 -19.51 0.40
CA PRO A 13 2.39 -20.36 -0.78
C PRO A 13 2.41 -21.85 -0.40
N ASP A 14 1.61 -22.65 -1.10
CA ASP A 14 1.43 -24.09 -0.80
C ASP A 14 2.73 -24.89 -0.95
N ASP A 15 3.50 -24.60 -2.00
CA ASP A 15 4.82 -25.17 -2.26
C ASP A 15 5.89 -24.09 -2.06
N ALA A 16 6.28 -23.82 -0.81
CA ALA A 16 7.17 -22.71 -0.47
C ALA A 16 8.50 -22.76 -1.26
N PRO A 17 8.67 -21.96 -2.33
CA PRO A 17 9.95 -21.83 -2.99
C PRO A 17 10.87 -21.04 -2.06
N ARG A 18 12.18 -21.30 -2.10
CA ARG A 18 13.14 -20.32 -1.58
C ARG A 18 12.96 -19.04 -2.42
N LEU A 19 12.60 -17.92 -1.77
CA LEU A 19 12.35 -16.61 -2.40
C LEU A 19 11.03 -16.55 -3.20
N ALA A 20 9.90 -16.57 -2.48
CA ALA A 20 8.57 -16.44 -3.07
C ALA A 20 8.25 -14.99 -3.49
N PRO A 21 7.47 -14.77 -4.58
CA PRO A 21 6.88 -13.45 -4.83
C PRO A 21 5.87 -13.10 -3.73
N ALA A 22 5.66 -11.80 -3.48
CA ALA A 22 4.74 -11.32 -2.45
C ALA A 22 3.74 -10.30 -2.98
N ILE A 23 2.48 -10.47 -2.57
CA ILE A 23 1.40 -9.52 -2.77
C ILE A 23 1.06 -8.91 -1.42
N VAL A 24 1.35 -7.61 -1.31
CA VAL A 24 1.13 -6.81 -0.11
C VAL A 24 -0.13 -5.98 -0.30
N MET A 25 -1.20 -6.37 0.37
CA MET A 25 -2.50 -5.72 0.24
C MET A 25 -2.71 -4.66 1.33
N VAL A 26 -2.92 -3.42 0.91
CA VAL A 26 -2.92 -2.23 1.77
C VAL A 26 -4.33 -1.62 1.79
N HIS A 27 -5.02 -1.75 2.92
CA HIS A 27 -6.42 -1.33 3.06
C HIS A 27 -6.61 0.21 3.07
N GLY A 28 -7.83 0.67 2.81
CA GLY A 28 -8.22 2.08 2.90
C GLY A 28 -8.61 2.52 4.31
N TRP A 29 -9.06 3.78 4.45
CA TRP A 29 -9.55 4.33 5.71
C TRP A 29 -10.69 3.49 6.32
N LEU A 30 -10.72 3.34 7.65
CA LEU A 30 -11.62 2.44 8.42
C LEU A 30 -11.42 0.94 8.15
N GLY A 31 -10.42 0.55 7.35
CA GLY A 31 -10.10 -0.85 7.10
C GLY A 31 -9.25 -1.48 8.21
N ASN A 32 -8.90 -2.75 8.02
CA ASN A 32 -7.97 -3.51 8.84
C ASN A 32 -7.28 -4.62 8.00
N GLU A 33 -6.47 -5.48 8.63
CA GLU A 33 -5.73 -6.57 7.99
C GLU A 33 -6.61 -7.63 7.31
N ASN A 34 -7.93 -7.61 7.53
CA ASN A 34 -8.89 -8.50 6.88
C ASN A 34 -9.60 -7.86 5.68
N SER A 35 -9.61 -6.52 5.57
CA SER A 35 -10.42 -5.81 4.58
C SER A 35 -10.08 -6.16 3.12
N MET A 36 -8.80 -6.39 2.82
CA MET A 36 -8.36 -6.64 1.44
C MET A 36 -8.51 -8.10 1.00
N TRP A 37 -8.88 -9.02 1.91
CA TRP A 37 -9.07 -10.43 1.56
C TRP A 37 -10.31 -10.67 0.69
N VAL A 38 -11.08 -9.63 0.38
CA VAL A 38 -12.05 -9.66 -0.73
C VAL A 38 -11.41 -10.08 -2.07
N PHE A 39 -10.09 -9.90 -2.23
CA PHE A 39 -9.34 -10.32 -3.40
C PHE A 39 -8.79 -11.74 -3.33
N GLU A 40 -9.04 -12.50 -2.25
CA GLU A 40 -8.40 -13.81 -1.99
C GLU A 40 -8.45 -14.77 -3.20
N ASN A 41 -9.60 -14.86 -3.87
CA ASN A 41 -9.80 -15.74 -5.03
C ASN A 41 -9.04 -15.29 -6.30
N ALA A 42 -8.58 -14.04 -6.35
CA ALA A 42 -7.78 -13.52 -7.45
C ALA A 42 -6.27 -13.65 -7.21
N LEU A 43 -5.85 -14.08 -6.01
CA LEU A 43 -4.45 -14.16 -5.64
C LEU A 43 -3.81 -15.44 -6.21
N PRO A 44 -2.65 -15.35 -6.89
CA PRO A 44 -1.92 -16.52 -7.36
C PRO A 44 -1.54 -17.44 -6.19
N PRO A 45 -1.69 -18.77 -6.32
CA PRO A 45 -1.39 -19.72 -5.25
C PRO A 45 0.11 -19.78 -4.91
N GLY A 46 0.98 -19.51 -5.88
CA GLY A 46 2.44 -19.51 -5.69
C GLY A 46 3.03 -18.24 -5.07
N ALA A 47 2.20 -17.26 -4.69
CA ALA A 47 2.66 -16.03 -4.04
C ALA A 47 2.28 -16.01 -2.57
N LEU A 48 3.18 -15.45 -1.75
CA LEU A 48 2.80 -15.00 -0.43
C LEU A 48 1.79 -13.87 -0.55
N ALA A 49 0.69 -13.97 0.18
CA ALA A 49 -0.29 -12.89 0.27
C ALA A 49 -0.32 -12.39 1.71
N VAL A 50 -0.17 -11.08 1.89
CA VAL A 50 -0.17 -10.46 3.21
C VAL A 50 -0.98 -9.17 3.20
N SER A 51 -1.73 -8.93 4.26
CA SER A 51 -2.37 -7.65 4.52
C SER A 51 -2.16 -7.28 5.98
N MET A 52 -1.87 -6.02 6.26
CA MET A 52 -1.59 -5.49 7.58
C MET A 52 -2.60 -4.43 7.96
N ARG A 53 -2.80 -4.21 9.26
CA ARG A 53 -3.55 -3.03 9.73
C ARG A 53 -2.64 -1.81 9.79
N ALA A 54 -3.19 -0.67 9.39
CA ALA A 54 -2.52 0.61 9.46
C ALA A 54 -2.26 1.05 10.92
N PRO A 55 -1.28 1.94 11.17
CA PRO A 55 -0.82 2.24 12.54
C PRO A 55 -1.79 3.07 13.38
N PHE A 56 -2.70 3.84 12.77
CA PHE A 56 -3.60 4.71 13.51
C PHE A 56 -4.95 4.05 13.74
N ALA A 57 -5.31 3.82 15.01
CA ALA A 57 -6.67 3.47 15.38
C ALA A 57 -7.59 4.68 15.18
N VAL A 58 -8.70 4.46 14.47
CA VAL A 58 -9.70 5.47 14.11
C VAL A 58 -11.07 4.82 14.24
N ASP A 59 -12.11 5.55 14.67
CA ASP A 59 -13.48 5.04 14.87
C ASP A 59 -13.60 3.50 14.94
N ASN A 60 -14.11 2.87 13.88
CA ASN A 60 -14.32 1.42 13.79
C ASN A 60 -13.26 0.67 12.97
N GLY A 61 -12.03 1.19 12.87
CA GLY A 61 -10.96 0.58 12.08
C GLY A 61 -9.62 1.27 12.21
N TYR A 62 -8.88 1.28 11.10
CA TYR A 62 -7.52 1.81 11.05
C TYR A 62 -7.30 2.72 9.84
N GLY A 63 -6.37 3.67 10.00
CA GLY A 63 -5.94 4.61 8.98
C GLY A 63 -4.42 4.66 8.86
N TRP A 64 -3.95 4.91 7.65
CA TRP A 64 -2.54 5.13 7.33
C TRP A 64 -2.11 6.57 7.58
N MET A 65 -3.05 7.51 7.46
CA MET A 65 -2.81 8.94 7.63
C MET A 65 -4.06 9.55 8.25
N LEU A 66 -3.90 10.46 9.21
CA LEU A 66 -5.02 11.12 9.87
C LEU A 66 -5.55 12.29 9.02
N PRO A 67 -6.78 12.76 9.28
CA PRO A 67 -7.30 13.96 8.63
C PRO A 67 -6.44 15.19 8.96
N GLY A 68 -6.13 16.00 7.96
CA GLY A 68 -5.48 17.30 8.17
C GLY A 68 -6.41 18.34 8.81
N ALA A 69 -5.90 19.56 8.99
CA ALA A 69 -6.64 20.66 9.62
C ALA A 69 -7.99 21.01 8.97
N THR A 70 -8.19 20.65 7.69
CA THR A 70 -9.45 20.84 6.96
C THR A 70 -10.38 19.63 6.99
N GLY A 71 -10.04 18.59 7.75
CA GLY A 71 -10.76 17.31 7.82
C GLY A 71 -10.52 16.39 6.61
N ARG A 72 -9.68 16.80 5.65
CA ARG A 72 -9.34 16.00 4.47
C ARG A 72 -8.37 14.88 4.82
N ARG A 73 -8.65 13.68 4.30
CA ARG A 73 -7.83 12.46 4.48
C ARG A 73 -6.85 12.25 3.32
N ASP A 74 -6.20 13.32 2.89
CA ASP A 74 -5.31 13.31 1.71
C ASP A 74 -3.82 13.27 2.05
N GLY A 75 -3.47 13.16 3.34
CA GLY A 75 -2.08 13.22 3.82
C GLY A 75 -1.59 14.65 4.05
N SER A 76 -2.48 15.65 4.11
CA SER A 76 -2.12 17.03 4.48
C SER A 76 -1.63 17.19 5.92
N ASP A 77 -1.95 16.25 6.81
CA ASP A 77 -1.27 16.10 8.09
C ASP A 77 0.08 15.42 7.88
N ALA A 78 1.16 16.21 7.83
CA ALA A 78 2.49 15.72 7.48
C ALA A 78 3.05 14.72 8.49
N GLU A 79 2.73 14.86 9.77
CA GLU A 79 3.21 13.97 10.82
C GLU A 79 2.65 12.56 10.64
N SER A 80 1.32 12.42 10.55
CA SER A 80 0.70 11.11 10.32
C SER A 80 1.00 10.54 8.94
N PHE A 81 1.14 11.38 7.90
CA PHE A 81 1.61 10.96 6.59
C PHE A 81 2.98 10.26 6.69
N ASN A 82 3.95 10.92 7.33
CA ASN A 82 5.31 10.38 7.45
C ASN A 82 5.34 9.12 8.31
N ALA A 83 4.60 9.09 9.42
CA ALA A 83 4.52 7.92 10.29
C ALA A 83 3.86 6.72 9.59
N GLY A 84 2.77 6.93 8.84
CA GLY A 84 2.14 5.88 8.04
C GLY A 84 3.06 5.34 6.96
N LEU A 85 3.79 6.22 6.27
CA LEU A 85 4.73 5.85 5.22
C LEU A 85 5.89 5.05 5.78
N ALA A 86 6.45 5.50 6.91
CA ALA A 86 7.51 4.79 7.62
C ALA A 86 7.06 3.40 8.08
N ALA A 87 5.85 3.28 8.65
CA ALA A 87 5.30 2.01 9.10
C ALA A 87 5.14 1.01 7.94
N LEU A 88 4.59 1.45 6.80
CA LEU A 88 4.47 0.61 5.61
C LEU A 88 5.85 0.20 5.06
N ARG A 89 6.79 1.14 4.98
CA ARG A 89 8.16 0.90 4.51
C ARG A 89 8.85 -0.17 5.35
N GLU A 90 8.82 -0.04 6.66
CA GLU A 90 9.42 -0.99 7.60
C GLU A 90 8.80 -2.38 7.47
N PHE A 91 7.47 -2.45 7.35
CA PHE A 91 6.78 -3.71 7.15
C PHE A 91 7.26 -4.42 5.87
N VAL A 92 7.26 -3.70 4.74
CA VAL A 92 7.66 -4.26 3.44
C VAL A 92 9.13 -4.67 3.44
N ALA A 93 10.01 -3.86 4.04
CA ALA A 93 11.44 -4.15 4.13
C ALA A 93 11.74 -5.42 4.95
N ALA A 94 10.89 -5.77 5.90
CA ALA A 94 11.07 -6.94 6.74
C ALA A 94 10.57 -8.25 6.09
N LEU A 95 9.72 -8.20 5.07
CA LEU A 95 9.12 -9.37 4.42
C LEU A 95 10.15 -10.42 3.92
N PRO A 96 11.26 -10.05 3.25
CA PRO A 96 12.25 -11.02 2.78
C PRO A 96 12.79 -11.88 3.93
N SER A 97 13.10 -11.24 5.06
CA SER A 97 13.64 -11.92 6.24
C SER A 97 12.60 -12.70 7.02
N ALA A 98 11.35 -12.20 7.09
CA ALA A 98 10.28 -12.83 7.86
C ALA A 98 9.69 -14.06 7.15
N TYR A 99 9.61 -14.05 5.82
CA TYR A 99 8.88 -15.05 5.05
C TYR A 99 9.62 -15.63 3.85
N SER A 100 10.93 -15.40 3.70
CA SER A 100 11.70 -15.84 2.54
C SER A 100 11.10 -15.33 1.22
N VAL A 101 10.73 -14.05 1.19
CA VAL A 101 10.21 -13.35 0.01
C VAL A 101 11.37 -12.85 -0.86
N ASP A 102 11.21 -12.91 -2.18
CA ASP A 102 12.09 -12.24 -3.13
C ASP A 102 11.79 -10.72 -3.13
N PRO A 103 12.72 -9.85 -2.67
CA PRO A 103 12.48 -8.41 -2.62
C PRO A 103 12.23 -7.80 -4.01
N GLU A 104 12.75 -8.42 -5.08
CA GLU A 104 12.55 -7.95 -6.46
C GLU A 104 11.19 -8.37 -7.03
N LYS A 105 10.38 -9.14 -6.28
CA LYS A 105 9.05 -9.60 -6.69
C LYS A 105 7.95 -9.23 -5.69
N VAL A 106 8.14 -8.12 -4.98
CA VAL A 106 7.11 -7.51 -4.15
C VAL A 106 6.17 -6.66 -5.00
N VAL A 107 4.87 -6.88 -4.87
CA VAL A 107 3.80 -6.10 -5.50
C VAL A 107 2.91 -5.51 -4.41
N LEU A 108 2.70 -4.19 -4.47
CA LEU A 108 1.76 -3.51 -3.59
C LEU A 108 0.37 -3.46 -4.25
N VAL A 109 -0.69 -3.76 -3.52
CA VAL A 109 -2.08 -3.63 -3.99
C VAL A 109 -2.83 -2.80 -2.97
N GLY A 110 -3.01 -1.52 -3.26
CA GLY A 110 -3.63 -0.59 -2.33
C GLY A 110 -5.04 -0.19 -2.75
N PHE A 111 -5.90 0.08 -1.77
CA PHE A 111 -7.23 0.66 -1.97
C PHE A 111 -7.38 2.02 -1.27
N SER A 112 -7.93 3.04 -1.95
CA SER A 112 -8.20 4.37 -1.40
C SER A 112 -6.97 4.96 -0.68
N GLN A 113 -7.03 5.19 0.63
CA GLN A 113 -5.88 5.66 1.41
C GLN A 113 -4.66 4.71 1.33
N GLY A 114 -4.90 3.40 1.30
CA GLY A 114 -3.86 2.39 1.12
C GLY A 114 -3.22 2.45 -0.27
N ALA A 115 -4.00 2.78 -1.31
CA ALA A 115 -3.48 3.03 -2.65
C ALA A 115 -2.57 4.26 -2.67
N ALA A 116 -3.01 5.34 -2.01
CA ALA A 116 -2.28 6.59 -1.95
C ALA A 116 -0.92 6.44 -1.25
N ILE A 117 -0.87 5.71 -0.12
CA ILE A 117 0.38 5.51 0.61
C ILE A 117 1.29 4.46 -0.05
N SER A 118 0.73 3.46 -0.73
CA SER A 118 1.51 2.51 -1.55
C SER A 118 2.21 3.21 -2.71
N LEU A 119 1.50 4.13 -3.38
CA LEU A 119 2.10 4.95 -4.44
C LEU A 119 3.16 5.90 -3.88
N ALA A 120 2.92 6.51 -2.72
CA ALA A 120 3.90 7.37 -2.05
C ALA A 120 5.19 6.61 -1.72
N LEU A 121 5.09 5.38 -1.20
CA LEU A 121 6.24 4.52 -0.93
C LEU A 121 7.04 4.19 -2.20
N LEU A 122 6.35 3.81 -3.28
CA LEU A 122 7.03 3.48 -4.53
C LEU A 122 7.72 4.72 -5.14
N LEU A 123 7.13 5.90 -5.01
CA LEU A 123 7.72 7.16 -5.46
C LEU A 123 8.93 7.58 -4.62
N SER A 124 8.84 7.47 -3.29
CA SER A 124 9.93 7.83 -2.38
C SER A 124 11.10 6.86 -2.53
N GLU A 125 10.81 5.55 -2.61
CA GLU A 125 11.81 4.48 -2.62
C GLU A 125 11.45 3.42 -3.69
N PRO A 126 11.79 3.65 -4.97
CA PRO A 126 11.40 2.75 -6.06
C PRO A 126 11.86 1.29 -5.89
N SER A 127 12.93 1.02 -5.14
CA SER A 127 13.41 -0.34 -4.86
C SER A 127 12.50 -1.15 -3.95
N MET A 128 11.53 -0.53 -3.27
CA MET A 128 10.67 -1.21 -2.29
C MET A 128 9.65 -2.16 -2.90
N ALA A 129 9.31 -2.00 -4.18
CA ALA A 129 8.45 -2.92 -4.91
C ALA A 129 8.75 -2.93 -6.40
N ALA A 130 8.41 -4.03 -7.06
CA ALA A 130 8.47 -4.16 -8.52
C ALA A 130 7.27 -3.50 -9.20
N ALA A 131 6.12 -3.51 -8.54
CA ALA A 131 4.87 -3.00 -9.08
C ALA A 131 3.91 -2.49 -7.99
N THR A 132 2.96 -1.65 -8.39
CA THR A 132 1.84 -1.25 -7.54
C THR A 132 0.52 -1.20 -8.31
N ALA A 133 -0.55 -1.66 -7.67
CA ALA A 133 -1.93 -1.45 -8.11
C ALA A 133 -2.58 -0.38 -7.23
N VAL A 134 -3.02 0.71 -7.86
CA VAL A 134 -3.65 1.88 -7.25
C VAL A 134 -5.15 1.79 -7.51
N LEU A 135 -5.89 1.23 -6.56
CA LEU A 135 -7.34 1.05 -6.66
C LEU A 135 -8.07 2.18 -5.94
N SER A 136 -8.84 2.98 -6.67
CA SER A 136 -9.58 4.13 -6.15
C SER A 136 -8.70 5.13 -5.36
N GLY A 137 -7.45 5.30 -5.78
CA GLY A 137 -6.42 6.07 -5.06
C GLY A 137 -6.25 7.52 -5.54
N PHE A 138 -5.31 8.21 -4.90
CA PHE A 138 -4.90 9.58 -5.22
C PHE A 138 -3.40 9.76 -4.91
N LEU A 139 -2.79 10.82 -5.44
CA LEU A 139 -1.40 11.19 -5.10
C LEU A 139 -1.39 12.15 -3.90
N PRO A 140 -0.90 11.74 -2.70
CA PRO A 140 -0.85 12.61 -1.54
C PRO A 140 -0.06 13.89 -1.82
N PRO A 141 -0.51 15.08 -1.37
CA PRO A 141 0.22 16.32 -1.59
C PRO A 141 1.70 16.28 -1.15
N PRO A 142 2.06 15.69 0.02
CA PRO A 142 3.46 15.56 0.40
C PRO A 142 4.28 14.69 -0.55
N ALA A 143 3.67 13.71 -1.23
CA ALA A 143 4.38 12.81 -2.14
C ALA A 143 4.64 13.40 -3.54
N ARG A 144 4.00 14.53 -3.89
CA ARG A 144 4.08 15.11 -5.25
C ARG A 144 5.49 15.46 -5.69
N HIS A 145 6.35 15.88 -4.76
CA HIS A 145 7.72 16.26 -5.08
C HIS A 145 8.60 15.06 -5.51
N TRP A 146 8.19 13.83 -5.21
CA TRP A 146 8.86 12.61 -5.69
C TRP A 146 8.41 12.20 -7.10
N ALA A 147 7.29 12.72 -7.61
CA ALA A 147 6.74 12.39 -8.93
C ALA A 147 7.51 13.10 -10.06
N MET A 148 8.77 12.72 -10.24
CA MET A 148 9.65 13.24 -11.29
C MET A 148 9.68 12.31 -12.52
N PRO A 149 9.85 12.85 -13.74
CA PRO A 149 10.01 12.01 -14.94
C PRO A 149 11.09 10.95 -14.78
N GLY A 150 10.78 9.71 -15.16
CA GLY A 150 11.71 8.58 -15.06
C GLY A 150 11.92 8.01 -13.65
N ARG A 151 11.33 8.61 -12.59
CA ARG A 151 11.48 8.11 -11.21
C ARG A 151 11.08 6.64 -11.05
N LEU A 152 10.02 6.24 -11.73
CA LEU A 152 9.46 4.88 -11.71
C LEU A 152 9.81 4.08 -12.98
N SER A 153 10.92 4.42 -13.65
CA SER A 153 11.37 3.68 -14.82
C SER A 153 11.55 2.19 -14.48
N GLY A 154 11.01 1.31 -15.32
CA GLY A 154 11.02 -0.14 -15.11
C GLY A 154 10.01 -0.68 -14.10
N LYS A 155 9.19 0.17 -13.47
CA LYS A 155 8.11 -0.26 -12.56
C LYS A 155 6.81 -0.46 -13.33
N SER A 156 6.04 -1.47 -12.92
CA SER A 156 4.69 -1.70 -13.45
C SER A 156 3.66 -1.05 -12.53
N ILE A 157 2.79 -0.20 -13.08
CA ILE A 157 1.78 0.51 -12.32
C ILE A 157 0.43 0.27 -12.97
N PHE A 158 -0.53 -0.22 -12.19
CA PHE A 158 -1.92 -0.35 -12.61
C PHE A 158 -2.77 0.66 -11.83
N VAL A 159 -3.59 1.44 -12.54
CA VAL A 159 -4.49 2.43 -11.92
C VAL A 159 -5.92 2.11 -12.34
N ALA A 160 -6.80 1.91 -11.37
CA ALA A 160 -8.23 1.73 -11.60
C ALA A 160 -9.02 2.67 -10.69
N HIS A 161 -9.92 3.48 -11.29
CA HIS A 161 -10.70 4.46 -10.56
C HIS A 161 -12.11 4.58 -11.12
N GLY A 162 -13.12 4.68 -10.25
CA GLY A 162 -14.51 4.86 -10.64
C GLY A 162 -14.80 6.32 -11.02
N THR A 163 -15.43 6.55 -12.17
CA THR A 163 -15.78 7.92 -12.62
C THR A 163 -16.87 8.59 -11.76
N ALA A 164 -17.63 7.81 -10.99
CA ALA A 164 -18.69 8.27 -10.10
C ALA A 164 -18.27 8.31 -8.61
N ASP A 165 -16.99 8.10 -8.30
CA ASP A 165 -16.47 8.12 -6.92
C ASP A 165 -16.62 9.52 -6.30
N ARG A 166 -17.32 9.59 -5.15
CA ARG A 166 -17.59 10.83 -4.41
C ARG A 166 -16.61 11.06 -3.26
N ASP A 167 -15.91 10.01 -2.82
CA ASP A 167 -14.94 10.08 -1.72
C ASP A 167 -13.56 10.49 -2.24
N VAL A 168 -13.15 9.88 -3.36
CA VAL A 168 -11.96 10.27 -4.12
C VAL A 168 -12.42 10.73 -5.50
N PRO A 169 -12.65 12.05 -5.70
CA PRO A 169 -13.12 12.55 -6.98
C PRO A 169 -12.19 12.16 -8.13
N HIS A 170 -12.75 11.82 -9.30
CA HIS A 170 -11.99 11.39 -10.47
C HIS A 170 -10.82 12.32 -10.83
N ALA A 171 -10.96 13.63 -10.66
CA ALA A 171 -9.89 14.60 -10.90
C ALA A 171 -8.64 14.37 -10.03
N ALA A 172 -8.81 13.91 -8.79
CA ALA A 172 -7.69 13.56 -7.92
C ALA A 172 -6.98 12.27 -8.39
N ALA A 173 -7.74 11.32 -8.91
CA ALA A 173 -7.21 10.06 -9.45
C ALA A 173 -6.42 10.25 -10.75
N VAL A 174 -6.80 11.21 -11.60
CA VAL A 174 -6.06 11.55 -12.83
C VAL A 174 -4.60 11.91 -12.54
N LEU A 175 -4.30 12.47 -11.36
CA LEU A 175 -2.93 12.81 -10.94
C LEU A 175 -2.07 11.59 -10.58
N THR A 176 -2.64 10.38 -10.58
CA THR A 176 -1.90 9.12 -10.32
C THR A 176 -1.45 8.41 -11.59
N ARG A 177 -1.77 8.97 -12.76
CA ARG A 177 -1.36 8.46 -14.09
C ARG A 177 -0.03 9.05 -14.55
#